data_AF-A0A0Q7GIV3-F1
#
_entry.id   AF-A0A0Q7GIV3-F1
#
_cell.length_a   1.000
_cell.length_b   1.000
_cell.length_c   1.000
_cell.angle_alpha   90.00
_cell.angle_beta   90.00
_cell.angle_gamma   90.00
#
_symmetry.space_group_name_H-M   'P 1'
#
loop_
_entity.id
_entity.type
_entity.pdbx_description
1 polymer ?
#
loop_
_entity_poly.entity_id
_entity_poly.type
_entity_poly.pdbx_seq_one_letter_code
_entity_poly.pdbx_strand_id
1 'polypeptide(L)'
;MSVIKDENTLLSTIKRIDEKIDKLNDQKIIAFFDHLGLTERPDVPKNFLDFETILIVVPNRHISHELKYFKYSISRLSFVTNPYAKQIHVYDFKEWNSITRNKTQFQVRELLKTSFGGVKDITEGMN
;
A
#
# COMPACT_ATOMS: atom_id res chain seq x y z
N MET A 1 44.88 -1.29 -3.37
CA MET A 1 44.55 -0.43 -2.22
C MET A 1 43.05 -0.43 -2.07
N SER A 2 42.52 -0.75 -0.88
CA SER A 2 41.10 -0.54 -0.60
C SER A 2 40.85 0.97 -0.48
N VAL A 3 39.82 1.47 -1.17
CA VAL A 3 39.38 2.89 -1.07
C VAL A 3 38.74 3.15 0.29
N ILE A 4 38.24 2.11 0.95
CA ILE A 4 37.51 2.20 2.22
C ILE A 4 38.47 1.90 3.37
N LYS A 5 38.56 2.86 4.31
CA LYS A 5 39.45 2.79 5.48
C LYS A 5 39.06 1.66 6.45
N ASP A 6 37.77 1.47 6.67
CA ASP A 6 37.22 0.44 7.56
C ASP A 6 35.85 -0.01 7.05
N GLU A 7 35.86 -1.09 6.26
CA GLU A 7 34.68 -1.63 5.59
C GLU A 7 33.67 -2.25 6.56
N ASN A 8 34.15 -2.93 7.60
CA ASN A 8 33.29 -3.59 8.58
C ASN A 8 32.51 -2.57 9.42
N THR A 9 33.19 -1.50 9.86
CA THR A 9 32.53 -0.41 10.59
C THR A 9 31.55 0.35 9.70
N LEU A 10 31.89 0.55 8.42
CA LEU A 10 30.96 1.18 7.47
C LEU A 10 29.70 0.33 7.26
N LEU A 11 29.85 -0.96 6.93
CA LEU A 11 28.72 -1.87 6.68
C LEU A 11 27.81 -2.00 7.92
N SER A 12 28.39 -2.16 9.10
CA SER A 12 27.62 -2.23 10.35
C SER A 12 26.92 -0.92 10.68
N THR A 13 27.54 0.24 10.39
CA THR A 13 26.91 1.55 10.58
C THR A 13 25.73 1.75 9.63
N ILE A 14 25.89 1.43 8.34
CA ILE A 14 24.81 1.51 7.34
C ILE A 14 23.64 0.62 7.78
N LYS A 15 23.91 -0.64 8.13
CA LYS A 15 22.86 -1.57 8.60
C LYS A 15 22.07 -1.00 9.78
N ARG A 16 22.74 -0.41 10.76
CA ARG A 16 22.08 0.22 11.92
C ARG A 16 21.25 1.46 11.55
N ILE A 17 21.66 2.19 10.52
CA ILE A 17 20.90 3.33 9.99
C ILE A 17 19.64 2.81 9.29
N ASP A 18 19.77 1.79 8.44
CA ASP A 18 18.64 1.18 7.73
C ASP A 18 17.60 0.62 8.72
N GLU A 19 18.04 -0.11 9.75
CA GLU A 19 17.14 -0.61 10.82
C GLU A 19 16.38 0.53 11.54
N LYS A 20 16.98 1.71 11.68
CA LYS A 20 16.30 2.88 12.26
C LYS A 20 15.32 3.50 11.26
N ILE A 21 15.70 3.59 9.99
CA ILE A 21 14.82 4.08 8.92
C ILE A 21 13.58 3.20 8.80
N ASP A 22 13.74 1.87 8.86
CA ASP A 22 12.64 0.92 8.81
C ASP A 22 11.66 1.12 9.97
N LYS A 23 12.17 1.24 11.20
CA LYS A 23 11.33 1.54 12.39
C LYS A 23 10.60 2.87 12.27
N LEU A 24 11.28 3.91 11.77
CA LEU A 24 10.64 5.21 11.52
C LEU A 24 9.58 5.10 10.42
N ASN A 25 9.81 4.27 9.41
CA ASN A 25 8.82 4.05 8.37
C ASN A 25 7.59 3.29 8.90
N ASP A 26 7.77 2.29 9.75
CA ASP A 26 6.66 1.60 10.41
C ASP A 26 5.80 2.57 11.23
N GLN A 27 6.44 3.49 11.96
CA GLN A 27 5.73 4.55 12.69
C GLN A 27 4.95 5.48 11.74
N LYS A 28 5.51 5.83 10.58
CA LYS A 28 4.78 6.60 9.55
C LYS A 28 3.58 5.84 9.02
N ILE A 29 3.70 4.54 8.77
CA ILE A 29 2.59 3.69 8.31
C ILE A 29 1.47 3.65 9.35
N ILE A 30 1.81 3.40 10.62
CA ILE A 30 0.83 3.40 11.73
C ILE A 30 0.13 4.74 11.80
N ALA A 31 0.87 5.85 11.88
CA ALA A 31 0.30 7.18 11.95
C ALA A 31 -0.61 7.49 10.75
N PHE A 32 -0.19 7.10 9.54
CA PHE A 32 -1.00 7.24 8.34
C PHE A 32 -2.30 6.43 8.42
N PHE A 33 -2.24 5.19 8.91
CA PHE A 33 -3.42 4.33 9.04
C PHE A 33 -4.38 4.83 10.12
N ASP A 34 -3.86 5.30 11.25
CA ASP A 34 -4.66 5.91 12.32
C ASP A 34 -5.42 7.14 11.82
N HIS A 35 -4.75 8.04 11.10
CA HIS A 35 -5.38 9.26 10.56
C HIS A 35 -6.43 8.97 9.47
N LEU A 36 -6.35 7.80 8.83
CA LEU A 36 -7.37 7.32 7.89
C LEU A 36 -8.46 6.47 8.57
N GLY A 37 -8.39 6.27 9.90
CA GLY A 37 -9.30 5.41 10.66
C GLY A 37 -9.22 3.93 10.27
N LEU A 38 -8.08 3.49 9.70
CA LEU A 38 -7.91 2.12 9.21
C LEU A 38 -7.55 1.13 10.33
N THR A 39 -6.89 1.58 11.39
CA THR A 39 -6.45 0.71 12.50
C THR A 39 -7.60 0.22 13.37
N GLU A 40 -8.70 0.99 13.44
CA GLU A 40 -9.91 0.64 14.19
C GLU A 40 -10.84 -0.30 13.42
N ARG A 41 -10.62 -0.43 12.11
CA ARG A 41 -11.52 -1.18 11.22
C ARG A 41 -11.28 -2.68 11.30
N PRO A 42 -12.34 -3.49 11.42
CA PRO A 42 -12.22 -4.94 11.56
C PRO A 42 -11.77 -5.65 10.28
N ASP A 43 -11.92 -5.00 9.11
CA ASP A 43 -11.54 -5.57 7.81
C ASP A 43 -10.07 -5.34 7.45
N VAL A 44 -9.33 -4.56 8.25
CA VAL A 44 -7.90 -4.29 8.03
C VAL A 44 -7.05 -5.34 8.77
N PRO A 45 -6.11 -6.03 8.10
CA PRO A 45 -5.26 -7.03 8.74
C PRO A 45 -4.40 -6.42 9.85
N LYS A 46 -4.50 -6.90 11.10
CA LYS A 46 -3.72 -6.35 12.23
C LYS A 46 -2.20 -6.51 12.09
N ASN A 47 -1.76 -7.41 11.24
CA ASN A 47 -0.36 -7.70 10.94
C ASN A 47 0.12 -7.02 9.65
N PHE A 48 -0.51 -5.92 9.22
CA PHE A 48 -0.15 -5.20 7.99
C PHE A 48 1.32 -4.76 7.93
N LEU A 49 2.00 -4.60 9.08
CA LEU A 49 3.42 -4.27 9.14
C LEU A 49 4.35 -5.41 8.74
N ASP A 50 3.84 -6.65 8.66
CA ASP A 50 4.62 -7.79 8.19
C ASP A 50 4.68 -7.85 6.65
N PHE A 51 3.84 -7.06 5.96
CA PHE A 51 3.76 -7.07 4.51
C PHE A 51 4.96 -6.36 3.90
N GLU A 52 5.63 -6.99 2.94
CA GLU A 52 6.74 -6.38 2.21
C GLU A 52 6.29 -5.09 1.51
N THR A 53 5.10 -5.13 0.91
CA THR A 53 4.43 -3.95 0.33
C THR A 53 2.95 -4.01 0.66
N ILE A 54 2.45 -2.94 1.27
CA ILE A 54 1.05 -2.77 1.62
C ILE A 54 0.33 -2.16 0.43
N LEU A 55 -0.65 -2.89 -0.11
CA LEU A 55 -1.53 -2.40 -1.16
C LEU A 55 -2.74 -1.70 -0.54
N ILE A 56 -2.93 -0.43 -0.88
CA ILE A 56 -4.08 0.38 -0.50
C ILE A 56 -4.96 0.59 -1.74
N VAL A 57 -6.14 0.01 -1.71
CA VAL A 57 -7.15 0.16 -2.75
C VAL A 57 -8.08 1.31 -2.36
N VAL A 58 -8.16 2.34 -3.19
CA VAL A 58 -8.97 3.54 -2.94
C VAL A 58 -10.17 3.61 -3.88
N PRO A 59 -11.33 4.12 -3.42
CA PRO A 59 -12.58 4.05 -4.18
C PRO A 59 -12.64 5.05 -5.33
N ASN A 60 -11.97 6.20 -5.26
CA ASN A 60 -12.04 7.19 -6.33
C ASN A 60 -10.68 7.86 -6.59
N ARG A 61 -10.62 8.60 -7.72
CA ARG A 61 -9.39 9.29 -8.14
C ARG A 61 -9.06 10.48 -7.22
N HIS A 62 -10.04 11.15 -6.65
CA HIS A 62 -9.83 12.29 -5.76
C HIS A 62 -9.02 11.89 -4.52
N ILE A 63 -9.47 10.85 -3.81
CA ILE A 63 -8.76 10.25 -2.67
C ILE A 63 -7.39 9.75 -3.11
N SER A 64 -7.28 9.12 -4.28
CA SER A 64 -5.98 8.70 -4.83
C SER A 64 -5.01 9.87 -4.97
N HIS A 65 -5.47 11.04 -5.41
CA HIS A 65 -4.65 12.24 -5.53
C HIS A 65 -4.21 12.80 -4.18
N GLU A 66 -5.11 12.85 -3.19
CA GLU A 66 -4.78 13.28 -1.83
C GLU A 66 -3.72 12.37 -1.20
N LEU A 67 -3.88 11.05 -1.37
CA LEU A 67 -2.97 10.06 -0.79
C LEU A 67 -1.66 9.91 -1.57
N LYS A 68 -1.62 10.36 -2.84
CA LYS A 68 -0.44 10.26 -3.71
C LYS A 68 0.80 10.90 -3.11
N TYR A 69 0.64 11.98 -2.34
CA TYR A 69 1.76 12.64 -1.68
C TYR A 69 2.49 11.69 -0.71
N PHE A 70 1.72 10.95 0.10
CA PHE A 70 2.28 10.05 1.12
C PHE A 70 3.04 8.86 0.52
N LYS A 71 2.72 8.45 -0.72
CA LYS A 71 3.48 7.41 -1.45
C LYS A 71 4.99 7.72 -1.52
N TYR A 72 5.35 9.00 -1.60
CA TYR A 72 6.76 9.40 -1.71
C TYR A 72 7.42 9.61 -0.34
N SER A 73 6.63 9.76 0.73
CA SER A 73 7.13 10.02 2.08
C SER A 73 7.17 8.77 2.97
N ILE A 74 6.41 7.75 2.62
CA ILE A 74 6.26 6.48 3.32
C ILE A 74 6.62 5.35 2.36
N SER A 75 7.66 4.59 2.68
CA SER A 75 8.05 3.43 1.89
C SER A 75 7.04 2.29 2.10
N ARG A 76 7.06 1.31 1.19
CA ARG A 76 6.22 0.09 1.23
C ARG A 76 4.72 0.33 0.97
N LEU A 77 4.28 1.55 0.66
CA LEU A 77 2.89 1.80 0.25
C LEU A 77 2.71 1.75 -1.27
N SER A 78 1.74 0.97 -1.72
CA SER A 78 1.27 0.94 -3.10
C SER A 78 -0.20 1.33 -3.14
N PHE A 79 -0.61 2.09 -4.17
CA PHE A 79 -1.97 2.58 -4.30
C PHE A 79 -2.57 2.14 -5.63
N VAL A 80 -3.81 1.65 -5.58
CA VAL A 80 -4.62 1.31 -6.75
C VAL A 80 -6.00 1.93 -6.59
N THR A 81 -6.50 2.57 -7.65
CA THR A 81 -7.88 3.08 -7.66
C THR A 81 -8.83 2.02 -8.20
N ASN A 82 -9.85 1.67 -7.42
CA ASN A 82 -10.94 0.81 -7.83
C ASN A 82 -12.28 1.54 -7.65
N PRO A 83 -12.93 2.03 -8.73
CA PRO A 83 -14.23 2.71 -8.64
C PRO A 83 -15.38 1.83 -8.13
N TYR A 84 -15.18 0.51 -8.08
CA TYR A 84 -16.17 -0.42 -7.53
C TYR A 84 -16.01 -0.62 -6.02
N ALA A 85 -14.94 -0.12 -5.40
CA ALA A 85 -14.76 -0.20 -3.96
C ALA A 85 -15.62 0.84 -3.26
N LYS A 86 -16.31 0.43 -2.19
CA LYS A 86 -17.13 1.33 -1.36
C LYS A 86 -16.30 2.13 -0.36
N GLN A 87 -15.13 1.62 -0.01
CA GLN A 87 -14.23 2.18 0.98
C GLN A 87 -12.78 1.84 0.65
N ILE A 88 -11.84 2.37 1.44
CA ILE A 88 -10.43 2.01 1.33
C ILE A 88 -10.23 0.58 1.81
N HIS A 89 -9.48 -0.25 1.07
CA HIS A 89 -9.11 -1.60 1.49
C HIS A 89 -7.59 -1.76 1.55
N VAL A 90 -7.12 -2.65 2.43
CA VAL A 90 -5.70 -2.91 2.67
C VAL A 90 -5.41 -4.39 2.43
N TYR A 91 -4.40 -4.69 1.61
CA TYR A 91 -3.97 -6.05 1.29
C TYR A 91 -2.45 -6.17 1.28
N ASP A 92 -1.97 -7.41 1.36
CA ASP A 92 -0.60 -7.73 0.95
C ASP A 92 -0.50 -7.66 -0.58
N PHE A 93 0.38 -6.81 -1.09
CA PHE A 93 0.62 -6.69 -2.52
C PHE A 93 1.16 -7.99 -3.13
N LYS A 94 1.90 -8.80 -2.38
CA LYS A 94 2.41 -10.09 -2.85
C LYS A 94 1.29 -11.07 -3.12
N GLU A 95 0.33 -11.16 -2.19
CA GLU A 95 -0.87 -11.97 -2.34
C GLU A 95 -1.71 -11.47 -3.51
N TRP A 96 -1.97 -10.15 -3.57
CA TRP A 96 -2.67 -9.53 -4.69
C TRP A 96 -2.05 -9.88 -6.04
N ASN A 97 -0.73 -9.71 -6.16
CA ASN A 97 0.00 -9.99 -7.38
C ASN A 97 -0.08 -11.47 -7.74
N SER A 98 -0.01 -12.39 -6.77
CA SER A 98 -0.15 -13.83 -7.02
C SER A 98 -1.49 -14.19 -7.66
N ILE A 99 -2.57 -13.51 -7.27
CA ILE A 99 -3.92 -13.72 -7.78
C ILE A 99 -4.05 -13.09 -9.17
N THR A 100 -3.46 -11.92 -9.41
CA THR A 100 -3.64 -11.16 -10.66
C THR A 100 -2.62 -11.47 -11.76
N ARG A 101 -1.44 -12.02 -11.44
CA ARG A 101 -0.30 -12.14 -12.36
C ARG A 101 -0.62 -12.90 -13.66
N ASN A 102 -1.45 -13.94 -13.57
CA ASN A 102 -1.82 -14.77 -14.72
C ASN A 102 -3.20 -14.41 -15.30
N LYS A 103 -3.81 -13.30 -14.86
CA LYS A 103 -5.13 -12.86 -15.30
C LYS A 103 -4.98 -11.78 -16.37
N THR A 104 -5.85 -11.82 -17.38
CA THR A 104 -5.96 -10.72 -18.34
C THR A 104 -6.53 -9.47 -17.67
N GLN A 105 -6.33 -8.29 -18.29
CA GLN A 105 -6.91 -7.05 -17.77
C GLN A 105 -8.44 -7.13 -17.60
N PHE A 106 -9.12 -7.85 -18.50
CA PHE A 106 -10.56 -8.09 -18.39
C PHE A 106 -10.89 -8.92 -17.14
N GLN A 107 -10.17 -10.02 -16.92
CA GLN A 107 -10.37 -10.88 -15.73
C GLN A 107 -10.05 -10.16 -14.42
N VAL A 108 -9.02 -9.30 -14.40
CA VAL A 108 -8.71 -8.45 -13.24
C VAL A 108 -9.83 -7.44 -13.01
N ARG A 109 -10.39 -6.85 -14.07
CA ARG A 109 -11.52 -5.91 -13.95
C ARG A 109 -12.79 -6.60 -13.42
N GLU A 110 -13.08 -7.82 -13.88
CA GLU A 110 -14.20 -8.60 -13.34
C GLU A 110 -13.97 -8.97 -11.87
N LEU A 111 -12.76 -9.39 -11.50
CA LEU A 111 -12.37 -9.64 -10.11
C LEU A 111 -12.57 -8.40 -9.23
N LEU A 112 -12.16 -7.22 -9.73
CA LEU A 112 -12.31 -5.94 -9.02
C LEU A 112 -13.77 -5.51 -8.84
N LYS A 113 -14.66 -5.89 -9.77
CA LYS A 113 -16.10 -5.69 -9.62
C LYS A 113 -16.65 -6.61 -8.54
N THR A 114 -16.37 -7.91 -8.61
CA THR A 114 -17.01 -8.90 -7.73
C THR A 114 -16.47 -8.88 -6.30
N SER A 115 -15.16 -8.66 -6.12
CA SER A 115 -14.48 -8.78 -4.81
C SER A 115 -14.64 -7.56 -3.91
N PHE A 116 -15.13 -6.44 -4.44
CA PHE A 116 -15.23 -5.15 -3.73
C PHE A 116 -16.67 -4.65 -3.57
N GLY A 117 -17.66 -5.53 -3.77
CA GLY A 117 -19.08 -5.21 -3.58
C GLY A 117 -19.77 -4.68 -4.84
N GLY A 118 -19.46 -5.27 -5.98
CA GLY A 118 -19.85 -4.82 -7.31
C GLY A 118 -21.31 -4.44 -7.49
N VAL A 119 -21.54 -3.13 -7.55
CA VAL A 119 -22.47 -2.47 -8.47
C VAL A 119 -21.80 -1.17 -8.88
N LYS A 120 -21.70 -0.94 -10.20
CA LYS A 120 -21.18 0.30 -10.79
C LYS A 120 -22.08 1.45 -10.33
N ASP A 121 -21.59 2.43 -9.59
CA ASP A 121 -22.37 3.63 -9.30
C ASP A 121 -22.48 4.41 -10.62
N ILE A 122 -23.70 4.50 -11.15
CA ILE A 122 -23.99 5.06 -12.48
C ILE A 122 -23.94 6.60 -12.45
N THR A 123 -23.72 7.19 -11.27
CA THR A 123 -23.81 8.63 -11.00
C THR A 123 -22.64 9.45 -11.52
N GLU A 124 -21.45 8.87 -11.78
CA GLU A 124 -20.31 9.63 -12.36
C GLU A 124 -20.47 9.98 -13.86
N GLY A 125 -21.55 9.54 -14.51
CA GLY A 125 -21.84 9.83 -15.92
C GLY A 125 -22.87 10.94 -16.17
N MET A 126 -23.37 11.62 -15.13
CA MET A 126 -24.35 12.70 -15.25
C MET A 126 -23.78 14.01 -14.70
N ASN A 127 -22.82 14.60 -15.41
CA ASN A 127 -22.48 16.02 -15.36
C ASN A 127 -22.05 16.48 -16.75
#